data_AF-A0A1H4H8Z3-F1
#
_entry.id   AF-A0A1H4H8Z3-F1
#
_cell.length_a   1.000
_cell.length_b   1.000
_cell.length_c   1.000
_cell.angle_alpha   90.00
_cell.angle_beta   90.00
_cell.angle_gamma   90.00
#
_symmetry.space_group_name_H-M   'P 1'
#
loop_
_entity.id
_entity.type
_entity.pdbx_description
1 polymer ?
#
loop_
_entity_poly.entity_id
_entity_poly.type
_entity_poly.pdbx_seq_one_letter_code
_entity_poly.pdbx_strand_id
1 'polypeptide(L)'
;MLSVIENSEEKLDEARFFLDLMDRLEIKRVPYTKNRLVEVEFSYLLSAFLNACYSCGEQLRRDARYKEAILGFRRRYPEFYQHGQDGGWRTKSVHFYPVKPKHDGYIPPPLDNIILRQRGDESYVLPDPGSVNFDFSAKEGHFYFSNEPYQNSICDLCAIHLHRLRELVDQCA
;
A
#
# COMPACT_ATOMS: atom_id res chain seq x y z
N MET A 1 15.90 -18.40 17.61
CA MET A 1 14.47 -18.14 17.38
C MET A 1 14.30 -16.64 17.51
N LEU A 2 13.83 -15.95 16.48
CA LEU A 2 13.67 -14.49 16.49
C LEU A 2 12.65 -14.08 17.57
N SER A 3 12.87 -12.91 18.16
CA SER A 3 11.93 -12.26 19.08
C SER A 3 10.61 -11.91 18.38
N VAL A 4 9.55 -11.65 19.15
CA VAL A 4 8.26 -11.23 18.58
C VAL A 4 8.37 -9.92 17.79
N ILE A 5 9.28 -9.02 18.19
CA ILE A 5 9.54 -7.75 17.51
C ILE A 5 10.24 -8.00 16.17
N GLU A 6 11.33 -8.76 16.15
CA GLU A 6 12.04 -9.08 14.89
C GLU A 6 11.12 -9.80 13.88
N ASN A 7 10.31 -10.76 14.32
CA ASN A 7 9.33 -11.43 13.44
C ASN A 7 8.27 -10.44 12.89
N SER A 8 7.89 -9.43 13.67
CA SER A 8 6.97 -8.38 13.22
C SER A 8 7.63 -7.42 12.23
N GLU A 9 8.89 -7.07 12.44
CA GLU A 9 9.67 -6.24 11.51
C GLU A 9 9.86 -6.92 10.15
N GLU A 10 10.13 -8.24 10.12
CA GLU A 10 10.16 -9.00 8.87
C GLU A 10 8.82 -8.93 8.11
N LYS A 11 7.69 -8.94 8.83
CA LYS A 11 6.36 -8.79 8.22
C LYS A 11 6.06 -7.37 7.75
N LEU A 12 6.63 -6.36 8.40
CA LEU A 12 6.60 -4.98 7.90
C LEU A 12 7.42 -4.83 6.62
N ASP A 13 8.59 -5.47 6.54
CA ASP A 13 9.41 -5.47 5.33
C ASP A 13 8.72 -6.19 4.17
N GLU A 14 8.09 -7.34 4.44
CA GLU A 14 7.27 -8.06 3.45
C GLU A 14 6.10 -7.20 2.94
N ALA A 15 5.42 -6.45 3.82
CA ALA A 15 4.37 -5.52 3.41
C ALA A 15 4.94 -4.38 2.55
N ARG A 16 6.09 -3.81 2.91
CA ARG A 16 6.78 -2.79 2.10
C ARG A 16 7.11 -3.31 0.71
N PHE A 17 7.65 -4.52 0.61
CA PHE A 17 7.97 -5.16 -0.67
C PHE A 17 6.76 -5.23 -1.60
N PHE A 18 5.60 -5.67 -1.10
CA PHE A 18 4.39 -5.72 -1.91
C PHE A 18 3.87 -4.33 -2.30
N LEU A 19 3.98 -3.35 -1.41
CA LEU A 19 3.62 -1.96 -1.71
C LEU A 19 4.50 -1.39 -2.84
N ASP A 20 5.80 -1.63 -2.81
CA ASP A 20 6.72 -1.17 -3.86
C ASP A 20 6.37 -1.81 -5.22
N LEU A 21 5.96 -3.08 -5.23
CA LEU A 21 5.50 -3.75 -6.43
C LEU A 21 4.18 -3.16 -6.94
N MET A 22 3.24 -2.85 -6.04
CA MET A 22 1.98 -2.18 -6.39
C MET A 22 2.23 -0.79 -6.97
N ASP A 23 3.12 0.00 -6.37
CA ASP A 23 3.50 1.33 -6.83
C ASP A 23 4.03 1.28 -8.27
N ARG A 24 4.99 0.40 -8.52
CA ARG A 24 5.58 0.18 -9.85
C ARG A 24 4.54 -0.31 -10.87
N LEU A 25 3.63 -1.19 -10.48
CA LEU A 25 2.57 -1.71 -11.35
C LEU A 25 1.55 -0.61 -11.72
N GLU A 26 1.20 0.23 -10.75
CA GLU A 26 0.29 1.36 -10.95
C GLU A 26 0.91 2.47 -11.79
N ILE A 27 2.20 2.77 -11.61
CA ILE A 27 2.94 3.78 -12.40
C ILE A 27 3.20 3.27 -13.83
N LYS A 28 3.75 2.06 -13.98
CA LYS A 28 4.17 1.56 -15.30
C LYS A 28 3.03 1.01 -16.14
N ARG A 29 1.91 0.62 -15.50
CA ARG A 29 0.75 -0.03 -16.16
C ARG A 29 1.14 -1.25 -17.01
N VAL A 30 2.24 -1.91 -16.65
CA VAL A 30 2.73 -3.12 -17.32
C VAL A 30 2.72 -4.25 -16.29
N PRO A 31 2.03 -5.37 -16.55
CA PRO A 31 2.01 -6.50 -15.64
C PRO A 31 3.42 -7.12 -15.54
N TYR A 32 3.80 -7.57 -14.36
CA TYR A 32 5.00 -8.39 -14.15
C TYR A 32 4.83 -9.77 -14.79
N THR A 33 3.60 -10.31 -14.78
CA THR A 33 3.29 -11.60 -15.36
C THR A 33 2.83 -11.45 -16.82
N LYS A 34 3.51 -12.15 -17.74
CA LYS A 34 3.15 -12.18 -19.16
C LYS A 34 1.68 -12.59 -19.34
N ASN A 35 0.96 -11.86 -20.20
CA ASN A 35 -0.46 -12.08 -20.54
C ASN A 35 -1.44 -11.93 -19.35
N ARG A 36 -1.05 -11.25 -18.26
CA ARG A 36 -1.94 -10.92 -17.14
C ARG A 36 -2.51 -9.52 -17.30
N LEU A 37 -3.74 -9.31 -16.81
CA LEU A 37 -4.31 -7.97 -16.68
C LEU A 37 -3.71 -7.26 -15.45
N VAL A 38 -3.36 -5.99 -15.60
CA VAL A 38 -2.74 -5.16 -14.55
C VAL A 38 -3.60 -5.14 -13.29
N GLU A 39 -4.92 -5.00 -13.43
CA GLU A 39 -5.85 -4.91 -12.31
C GLU A 39 -5.92 -6.21 -11.51
N VAL A 40 -5.78 -7.35 -12.20
CA VAL A 40 -5.77 -8.67 -11.57
C VAL A 40 -4.49 -8.86 -10.77
N GLU A 41 -3.34 -8.52 -11.35
CA GLU A 41 -2.06 -8.62 -10.66
C GLU A 41 -1.96 -7.64 -9.48
N PHE A 42 -2.49 -6.42 -9.63
CA PHE A 42 -2.60 -5.45 -8.55
C PHE A 42 -3.44 -5.99 -7.40
N SER A 43 -4.57 -6.64 -7.70
CA SER A 43 -5.44 -7.25 -6.68
C SER A 43 -4.73 -8.37 -5.90
N TYR A 44 -3.83 -9.11 -6.55
CA TYR A 44 -3.01 -10.13 -5.88
C TYR A 44 -1.97 -9.51 -4.96
N LEU A 45 -1.25 -8.49 -5.45
CA LEU A 45 -0.26 -7.78 -4.65
C LEU A 45 -0.90 -7.08 -3.44
N LEU A 46 -2.07 -6.45 -3.63
CA LEU A 46 -2.85 -5.86 -2.55
C LEU A 46 -3.26 -6.92 -1.52
N SER A 47 -3.72 -8.09 -1.95
CA SER A 47 -4.08 -9.18 -1.04
C SER A 47 -2.87 -9.67 -0.24
N ALA A 48 -1.70 -9.75 -0.86
CA ALA A 48 -0.45 -10.12 -0.19
C ALA A 48 0.00 -9.04 0.82
N PHE A 49 -0.05 -7.76 0.44
CA PHE A 49 0.19 -6.62 1.32
C PHE A 49 -0.70 -6.68 2.59
N LEU A 50 -2.02 -6.84 2.41
CA LEU A 50 -2.99 -6.89 3.50
C LEU A 50 -2.72 -8.06 4.45
N ASN A 51 -2.32 -9.21 3.91
CA ASN A 51 -1.94 -10.37 4.69
C ASN A 51 -0.64 -10.13 5.48
N ALA A 52 0.38 -9.53 4.87
CA ALA A 52 1.61 -9.19 5.57
C ALA A 52 1.35 -8.22 6.74
N CYS A 53 0.55 -7.17 6.52
CA CYS A 53 0.14 -6.24 7.58
C CYS A 53 -0.62 -6.95 8.71
N TYR A 54 -1.52 -7.87 8.39
CA TYR A 54 -2.24 -8.64 9.40
C TYR A 54 -1.31 -9.56 10.19
N SER A 55 -0.41 -10.27 9.49
CA SER A 55 0.58 -11.17 10.07
C SER A 55 1.54 -10.45 11.00
N CYS A 56 1.96 -9.23 10.69
CA CYS A 56 2.77 -8.39 11.59
C CYS A 56 2.11 -8.24 12.98
N GLY A 57 0.81 -7.90 13.00
CA GLY A 57 0.06 -7.80 14.25
C GLY A 57 -0.14 -9.15 14.96
N GLU A 58 -0.26 -10.25 14.21
CA GLU A 58 -0.31 -11.59 14.81
C GLU A 58 1.01 -12.03 15.44
N GLN A 59 2.16 -11.62 14.90
CA GLN A 59 3.46 -11.88 15.52
C GLN A 59 3.58 -11.16 16.87
N LEU A 60 3.21 -9.87 16.94
CA LEU A 60 3.16 -9.12 18.20
C LEU A 60 2.20 -9.76 19.22
N ARG A 61 1.03 -10.22 18.76
CA ARG A 61 -0.01 -10.82 19.62
C ARG A 61 0.42 -12.14 20.28
N ARG A 62 1.52 -12.77 19.83
CA ARG A 62 2.09 -13.94 20.52
C ARG A 62 2.57 -13.59 21.92
N ASP A 63 2.90 -12.32 22.17
CA ASP A 63 3.15 -11.79 23.49
C ASP A 63 1.88 -11.14 24.05
N ALA A 64 1.45 -11.58 25.24
CA ALA A 64 0.23 -11.09 25.87
C ALA A 64 0.27 -9.59 26.19
N ARG A 65 1.47 -9.01 26.38
CA ARG A 65 1.68 -7.59 26.69
C ARG A 65 1.15 -6.67 25.58
N TYR A 66 1.25 -7.08 24.32
CA TYR A 66 0.89 -6.25 23.17
C TYR A 66 -0.53 -6.48 22.66
N LYS A 67 -1.25 -7.47 23.22
CA LYS A 67 -2.56 -7.90 22.73
C LYS A 67 -3.57 -6.75 22.63
N GLU A 68 -3.71 -5.94 23.68
CA GLU A 68 -4.67 -4.83 23.69
C GLU A 68 -4.27 -3.70 22.74
N ALA A 69 -2.98 -3.41 22.60
CA ALA A 69 -2.47 -2.44 21.63
C ALA A 69 -2.82 -2.86 20.19
N ILE A 70 -2.64 -4.14 19.84
CA ILE A 70 -3.02 -4.69 18.53
C ILE A 70 -4.52 -4.62 18.30
N LEU A 71 -5.34 -4.99 19.29
CA LEU A 71 -6.80 -4.92 19.17
C LEU A 71 -7.27 -3.48 19.01
N GLY A 72 -6.70 -2.55 19.77
CA GLY A 72 -6.97 -1.12 19.66
C GLY A 72 -6.57 -0.55 18.28
N PHE A 73 -5.41 -0.96 17.76
CA PHE A 73 -4.99 -0.62 16.40
C PHE A 73 -6.00 -1.10 15.36
N ARG A 74 -6.39 -2.37 15.38
CA ARG A 74 -7.34 -2.93 14.40
C ARG A 74 -8.71 -2.25 14.44
N ARG A 75 -9.19 -1.84 15.62
CA ARG A 75 -10.45 -1.09 15.76
C ARG A 75 -10.37 0.33 15.18
N ARG A 76 -9.18 0.95 15.17
CA ARG A 76 -8.97 2.28 14.58
C ARG A 76 -8.94 2.28 13.05
N TYR A 77 -8.64 1.13 12.44
CA TYR A 77 -8.54 0.96 10.98
C TYR A 77 -9.53 -0.11 10.47
N PRO A 78 -10.86 0.09 10.66
CA PRO A 78 -11.87 -0.88 10.26
C PRO A 78 -11.88 -1.18 8.76
N GLU A 79 -11.51 -0.20 7.92
CA GLU A 79 -11.37 -0.36 6.47
C GLU A 79 -10.36 -1.46 6.09
N PHE A 80 -9.37 -1.73 6.93
CA PHE A 80 -8.43 -2.85 6.76
C PHE A 80 -8.91 -4.13 7.43
N TYR A 81 -9.46 -4.05 8.66
CA TYR A 81 -9.57 -5.20 9.56
C TYR A 81 -10.98 -5.63 9.97
N GLN A 82 -12.03 -4.87 9.63
CA GLN A 82 -13.39 -5.21 10.04
C GLN A 82 -13.77 -6.63 9.59
N HIS A 83 -14.51 -7.34 10.42
CA HIS A 83 -14.98 -8.70 10.13
C HIS A 83 -16.28 -8.69 9.30
N GLY A 84 -16.61 -9.83 8.68
CA GLY A 84 -17.84 -10.02 7.91
C GLY A 84 -17.67 -9.89 6.39
N GLN A 85 -18.75 -10.15 5.67
CA GLN A 85 -18.79 -10.18 4.21
C GLN A 85 -18.59 -8.78 3.58
N ASP A 86 -19.05 -7.74 4.28
CA ASP A 86 -18.79 -6.33 3.97
C ASP A 86 -17.63 -5.75 4.80
N GLY A 87 -16.82 -6.61 5.42
CA GLY A 87 -15.74 -6.22 6.31
C GLY A 87 -14.57 -5.49 5.62
N GLY A 88 -13.48 -5.31 6.37
CA GLY A 88 -12.28 -4.64 5.90
C GLY A 88 -11.60 -5.42 4.77
N TRP A 89 -10.75 -4.72 4.02
CA TRP A 89 -10.08 -5.25 2.83
C TRP A 89 -9.38 -6.58 3.09
N ARG A 90 -8.71 -6.76 4.24
CA ARG A 90 -8.08 -8.05 4.58
C ARG A 90 -9.10 -9.17 4.73
N THR A 91 -10.24 -8.91 5.35
CA THR A 91 -11.27 -9.95 5.53
C THR A 91 -11.85 -10.36 4.19
N LYS A 92 -12.09 -9.39 3.30
CA LYS A 92 -12.54 -9.63 1.92
C LYS A 92 -11.53 -10.45 1.13
N SER A 93 -10.26 -10.03 1.12
CA SER A 93 -9.18 -10.69 0.35
C SER A 93 -8.95 -12.14 0.75
N VAL A 94 -9.12 -12.47 2.03
CA VAL A 94 -8.85 -13.81 2.56
C VAL A 94 -10.05 -14.74 2.40
N HIS A 95 -11.28 -14.25 2.59
CA HIS A 95 -12.44 -15.12 2.82
C HIS A 95 -13.53 -15.06 1.74
N PHE A 96 -13.58 -14.00 0.92
CA PHE A 96 -14.75 -13.77 0.07
C PHE A 96 -14.38 -13.58 -1.40
N TYR A 97 -13.47 -12.67 -1.71
CA TYR A 97 -13.05 -12.37 -3.08
C TYR A 97 -11.70 -11.64 -3.05
N PRO A 98 -10.84 -11.78 -4.09
CA PRO A 98 -9.69 -10.89 -4.24
C PRO A 98 -10.18 -9.46 -4.11
N VAL A 99 -9.54 -8.64 -3.28
CA VAL A 99 -9.87 -7.20 -3.19
C VAL A 99 -9.55 -6.61 -4.54
N LYS A 100 -10.56 -6.59 -5.40
CA LYS A 100 -10.54 -5.80 -6.61
C LYS A 100 -10.74 -4.36 -6.12
N PRO A 101 -10.03 -3.40 -6.72
CA PRO A 101 -10.31 -1.98 -6.48
C PRO A 101 -11.80 -1.62 -6.72
N LYS A 102 -12.55 -2.46 -7.44
CA LYS A 102 -14.01 -2.40 -7.52
C LYS A 102 -14.66 -2.78 -6.19
N HIS A 103 -14.76 -1.81 -5.29
CA HIS A 103 -15.86 -1.48 -4.38
C HIS A 103 -15.32 -0.28 -3.58
N ASP A 104 -15.98 0.87 -3.66
CA ASP A 104 -15.56 2.22 -3.18
C ASP A 104 -14.97 3.16 -4.24
N GLY A 105 -15.45 3.06 -5.48
CA GLY A 105 -15.27 4.15 -6.43
C GLY A 105 -13.94 4.22 -7.15
N TYR A 106 -12.96 3.32 -6.89
CA TYR A 106 -11.70 3.32 -7.63
C TYR A 106 -11.90 3.18 -9.15
N ILE A 107 -11.72 4.29 -9.85
CA ILE A 107 -11.44 4.47 -11.25
C ILE A 107 -9.92 4.64 -11.30
N PRO A 108 -9.18 3.68 -11.86
CA PRO A 108 -7.75 3.88 -12.04
C PRO A 108 -7.56 5.21 -12.77
N PRO A 109 -6.64 6.08 -12.31
CA PRO A 109 -6.43 7.36 -12.97
C PRO A 109 -6.25 7.11 -14.48
N PRO A 110 -6.93 7.90 -15.35
CA PRO A 110 -6.92 7.65 -16.78
C PRO A 110 -5.49 7.58 -17.33
N LEU A 111 -5.31 6.92 -18.48
CA LEU A 111 -4.00 6.49 -19.02
C LEU A 111 -2.95 7.63 -19.14
N ASP A 112 -3.41 8.87 -19.05
CA ASP A 112 -2.75 10.14 -19.22
C ASP A 112 -2.50 10.91 -17.89
N ASN A 113 -2.75 10.29 -16.74
CA ASN A 113 -2.50 10.90 -15.43
C ASN A 113 -1.05 10.71 -14.95
N ILE A 114 -0.43 11.78 -14.45
CA ILE A 114 0.82 11.71 -13.68
C ILE A 114 0.49 11.40 -12.23
N ILE A 115 0.98 10.28 -11.72
CA ILE A 115 1.02 10.04 -10.28
C ILE A 115 2.39 10.50 -9.76
N LEU A 116 2.46 11.71 -9.20
CA LEU A 116 3.66 12.20 -8.51
C LEU A 116 3.71 11.63 -7.09
N ARG A 117 4.44 10.52 -6.89
CA ARG A 117 4.71 9.98 -5.55
C ARG A 117 6.09 10.40 -5.06
N GLN A 118 6.12 11.35 -4.13
CA GLN A 118 7.32 11.59 -3.31
C GLN A 118 7.35 10.58 -2.15
N ARG A 119 7.79 9.36 -2.44
CA ARG A 119 8.07 8.31 -1.43
C ARG A 119 9.46 7.69 -1.55
N GLY A 120 10.24 8.12 -2.53
CA GLY A 120 11.60 7.62 -2.75
C GLY A 120 12.61 8.29 -1.84
N ASP A 121 13.56 7.50 -1.35
CA ASP A 121 14.77 7.93 -0.65
C ASP A 121 15.91 8.26 -1.65
N GLU A 122 15.55 8.54 -2.91
CA GLU A 122 16.53 8.94 -3.92
C GLU A 122 17.03 10.33 -3.60
N SER A 123 18.36 10.48 -3.47
CA SER A 123 19.00 11.72 -3.07
C SER A 123 18.66 12.83 -4.06
N TYR A 124 17.92 13.84 -3.60
CA TYR A 124 17.57 15.03 -4.36
C TYR A 124 18.85 15.76 -4.82
N VAL A 125 19.05 15.85 -6.13
CA VAL A 125 20.10 16.68 -6.72
C VAL A 125 19.52 18.08 -6.95
N LEU A 126 20.13 19.09 -6.31
CA LEU A 126 19.70 20.48 -6.43
C LEU A 126 19.87 20.98 -7.88
N PRO A 127 18.83 21.57 -8.50
CA PRO A 127 18.97 22.27 -9.78
C PRO A 127 19.71 23.60 -9.61
N ASP A 128 20.29 24.10 -10.71
CA ASP A 128 21.06 25.35 -10.74
C ASP A 128 20.24 26.56 -10.23
N PRO A 129 20.88 27.56 -9.58
CA PRO A 129 20.19 28.70 -8.98
C PRO A 129 19.40 29.49 -10.02
N GLY A 130 18.07 29.52 -9.89
CA GLY A 130 17.17 30.28 -10.76
C GLY A 130 16.24 29.46 -11.64
N SER A 131 16.19 28.13 -11.47
CA SER A 131 15.25 27.28 -12.20
C SER A 131 14.48 26.32 -11.27
N VAL A 132 13.16 26.22 -11.44
CA VAL A 132 12.36 25.09 -10.94
C VAL A 132 12.21 24.16 -12.13
N ASN A 133 13.08 23.16 -12.22
CA ASN A 133 13.07 22.23 -13.34
C ASN A 133 12.15 21.05 -12.97
N PHE A 134 10.93 21.04 -13.52
CA PHE A 134 10.11 19.83 -13.53
C PHE A 134 10.57 18.96 -14.70
N ASP A 135 11.45 18.00 -14.42
CA ASP A 135 11.92 17.08 -15.45
C ASP A 135 10.85 16.02 -15.73
N PHE A 136 10.11 16.21 -16.83
CA PHE A 136 9.13 15.28 -17.36
C PHE A 136 9.71 14.38 -18.47
N SER A 137 11.04 14.22 -18.55
CA SER A 137 11.73 13.52 -19.65
C SER A 137 11.64 11.99 -19.61
N ALA A 138 10.44 11.44 -19.48
CA ALA A 138 10.14 10.09 -19.94
C ALA A 138 9.39 10.14 -21.28
N LYS A 139 10.02 10.76 -22.29
CA LYS A 139 9.77 10.79 -23.76
C LYS A 139 8.36 10.68 -24.39
N GLU A 140 7.27 10.33 -23.71
CA GLU A 140 5.92 10.14 -24.28
C GLU A 140 4.79 10.43 -23.25
N GLY A 141 5.01 11.31 -22.28
CA GLY A 141 3.94 11.72 -21.34
C GLY A 141 3.19 12.96 -21.83
N HIS A 142 1.96 12.82 -22.31
CA HIS A 142 1.03 13.94 -22.44
C HIS A 142 0.21 14.07 -21.15
N PHE A 143 -0.04 15.31 -20.70
CA PHE A 143 -0.74 15.60 -19.44
C PHE A 143 -2.07 16.30 -19.70
N TYR A 144 -3.12 15.91 -18.97
CA TYR A 144 -4.43 16.54 -19.02
C TYR A 144 -5.00 16.74 -17.62
N PHE A 145 -5.85 17.75 -17.47
CA PHE A 145 -6.62 17.99 -16.25
C PHE A 145 -7.97 17.27 -16.37
N SER A 146 -8.31 16.42 -15.39
CA SER A 146 -9.60 15.73 -15.31
C SER A 146 -10.56 16.44 -14.35
N ASN A 147 -11.85 16.43 -14.70
CA ASN A 147 -12.94 16.89 -13.82
C ASN A 147 -13.47 15.77 -12.92
N GLU A 148 -12.92 14.56 -13.00
CA GLU A 148 -13.29 13.47 -12.08
C GLU A 148 -12.76 13.77 -10.67
N PRO A 149 -13.54 13.46 -9.60
CA PRO A 149 -13.11 13.72 -8.24
C PRO A 149 -11.79 13.01 -7.93
N TYR A 150 -10.89 13.69 -7.21
CA TYR A 150 -9.62 13.13 -6.75
C TYR A 150 -9.84 11.78 -6.07
N GLN A 151 -9.28 10.72 -6.65
CA GLN A 151 -9.26 9.41 -6.03
C GLN A 151 -7.88 9.19 -5.44
N ASN A 152 -7.83 9.04 -4.11
CA ASN A 152 -6.61 8.66 -3.43
C ASN A 152 -6.20 7.29 -3.96
N SER A 153 -4.93 7.13 -4.35
CA SER A 153 -4.47 5.82 -4.74
C SER A 153 -4.54 4.87 -3.55
N ILE A 154 -4.95 3.63 -3.81
CA ILE A 154 -4.90 2.55 -2.81
C ILE A 154 -3.48 2.40 -2.27
N CYS A 155 -2.46 2.58 -3.09
CA CYS A 155 -1.07 2.56 -2.64
C CYS A 155 -0.77 3.66 -1.61
N ASP A 156 -1.42 4.82 -1.72
CA ASP A 156 -1.26 5.92 -0.77
C ASP A 156 -1.88 5.60 0.59
N LEU A 157 -3.07 5.01 0.57
CA LEU A 157 -3.72 4.50 1.78
C LEU A 157 -2.91 3.38 2.43
N CYS A 158 -2.39 2.45 1.62
CA CYS A 158 -1.50 1.38 2.07
C CYS A 158 -0.20 1.91 2.68
N ALA A 159 0.41 2.95 2.08
CA ALA A 159 1.63 3.56 2.61
C ALA A 159 1.40 4.23 3.97
N ILE A 160 0.30 4.98 4.11
CA ILE A 160 -0.10 5.58 5.39
C ILE A 160 -0.30 4.46 6.42
N HIS A 161 -1.03 3.41 6.06
CA HIS A 161 -1.30 2.30 6.96
C HIS A 161 -0.03 1.57 7.39
N LEU A 162 0.90 1.34 6.47
CA LEU A 162 2.19 0.73 6.75
C LEU A 162 3.01 1.57 7.73
N HIS A 163 3.01 2.90 7.57
CA HIS A 163 3.65 3.81 8.51
C HIS A 163 3.00 3.73 9.91
N ARG A 164 1.68 3.71 10.01
CA ARG A 164 0.96 3.54 11.28
C ARG A 164 1.24 2.20 11.95
N LEU A 165 1.40 1.14 11.15
CA LEU A 165 1.76 -0.18 11.66
C LEU A 165 3.22 -0.22 12.15
N ARG A 166 4.15 0.49 11.50
CA ARG A 166 5.51 0.69 12.02
C ARG A 166 5.50 1.39 13.37
N GLU A 167 4.80 2.52 13.49
CA GLU A 167 4.68 3.24 14.77
C GLU A 167 4.16 2.33 15.90
N LEU A 168 3.24 1.40 15.60
CA LEU A 168 2.76 0.41 16.56
C LEU A 168 3.84 -0.59 16.97
N VAL A 169 4.64 -1.09 16.01
CA VAL A 169 5.75 -2.00 16.30
C VAL A 169 6.81 -1.30 17.17
N ASP A 170 7.15 -0.05 16.84
CA ASP A 170 8.13 0.74 17.60
C ASP A 170 7.66 0.98 19.06
N GLN A 171 6.34 1.11 19.29
CA GLN A 171 5.78 1.21 20.64
C GLN A 171 5.84 -0.10 21.44
N CYS A 172 6.03 -1.23 20.77
CA CYS A 172 6.12 -2.55 21.39
C CYS A 172 7.57 -2.99 21.65
N ALA A 173 8.54 -2.40 20.95
CA ALA A 173 9.97 -2.67 21.09
C ALA A 173 10.54 -2.11 22.40
#